data_AF-A0A1A8HZX8-F1
#
_entry.id   AF-A0A1A8HZX8-F1
#
_cell.length_a   1.000
_cell.length_b   1.000
_cell.length_c   1.000
_cell.angle_alpha   90.00
_cell.angle_beta   90.00
_cell.angle_gamma   90.00
#
_symmetry.space_group_name_H-M   'P 1'
#
loop_
_entity.id
_entity.type
_entity.pdbx_description
1 polymer ?
#
loop_
_entity_poly.entity_id
_entity_poly.type
_entity_poly.pdbx_seq_one_letter_code
_entity_poly.pdbx_strand_id
1 'polypeptide(L)'
;MFGMLKRHLRQPGSLFLFMWLCHLVEHQKVQAGNCWLQQGKNGRCQVLYMPGMSREECCRSQRLGTSWTEEDVPNTTLFRWMIFNGGAPNCIPCKGGESCENVDCGSGKICKINRKGKPRCVCAPDCSNITWKGPVCGTDGKTYKDECALLRAKCKNQPDLDVQYQGKCKKSCSDVLCPGTFRCVVDQTNSAYCVPCNRFCPDATSPEQYLCGNDGIIYPSACHLRKATCLHGRSIGVAYEGKCIKAKSCEDIRCKAGKKCLWDTRMGRGRCSLCADSCPESRANEAVCASDNTTYPSECAMKQAACSMGVLLEVKHPGSCNCK
;
A
#
# COMPACT_ATOMS: atom_id res chain seq x y z
N MET A 1 13.33 -80.11 -38.28
CA MET A 1 12.43 -81.25 -38.57
C MET A 1 11.00 -80.76 -38.45
N PHE A 2 10.25 -80.84 -39.55
CA PHE A 2 8.79 -80.74 -39.72
C PHE A 2 8.07 -79.44 -39.25
N GLY A 3 7.25 -78.76 -40.05
CA GLY A 3 6.74 -79.08 -41.38
C GLY A 3 5.73 -78.02 -41.84
N MET A 4 5.91 -77.62 -43.10
CA MET A 4 4.95 -77.22 -44.14
C MET A 4 3.53 -76.72 -43.80
N LEU A 5 3.26 -75.56 -44.43
CA LEU A 5 2.06 -75.18 -45.19
C LEU A 5 0.68 -75.28 -44.53
N LYS A 6 0.00 -74.13 -44.52
CA LYS A 6 -1.24 -73.95 -45.31
C LYS A 6 -1.55 -72.47 -45.52
N ARG A 7 -1.49 -72.05 -46.79
CA ARG A 7 -2.23 -70.89 -47.29
C ARG A 7 -3.72 -71.21 -47.17
N HIS A 8 -4.49 -70.41 -46.44
CA HIS A 8 -5.93 -70.32 -46.66
C HIS A 8 -6.43 -68.90 -46.41
N LEU A 9 -6.93 -68.31 -47.51
CA LEU A 9 -7.98 -67.30 -47.63
C LEU A 9 -7.95 -66.10 -46.68
N ARG A 10 -7.49 -64.99 -47.25
CA ARG A 10 -7.76 -63.60 -46.88
C ARG A 10 -9.28 -63.37 -46.83
N GLN A 11 -9.89 -63.39 -45.64
CA GLN A 11 -11.29 -63.00 -45.46
C GLN A 11 -11.42 -61.45 -45.40
N PRO A 12 -12.45 -60.85 -46.02
CA PRO A 12 -12.61 -59.39 -46.10
C PRO A 12 -13.12 -58.73 -44.79
N GLY A 13 -13.29 -59.50 -43.71
CA GLY A 13 -13.96 -59.04 -42.48
C GLY A 13 -13.10 -58.24 -41.50
N SER A 14 -11.77 -58.26 -41.63
CA SER A 14 -10.87 -57.58 -40.67
C SER A 14 -10.78 -56.06 -40.90
N LEU A 15 -10.97 -55.60 -42.14
CA LEU A 15 -10.96 -54.17 -42.47
C LEU A 15 -12.23 -53.45 -42.03
N PHE A 16 -13.38 -54.15 -42.00
CA PHE A 16 -14.64 -53.56 -41.53
C PHE A 16 -14.66 -53.37 -40.01
N LEU A 17 -14.03 -54.25 -39.22
CA LEU A 17 -13.94 -54.07 -37.77
C LEU A 17 -13.06 -52.87 -37.40
N PHE A 18 -11.96 -52.64 -38.14
CA PHE A 18 -11.10 -51.48 -37.96
C PHE A 18 -11.76 -50.18 -38.42
N MET A 19 -12.55 -50.19 -39.50
CA MET A 19 -13.33 -49.00 -39.89
C MET A 19 -14.49 -48.71 -38.92
N TRP A 20 -15.08 -49.73 -38.28
CA TRP A 20 -16.11 -49.55 -37.26
C TRP A 20 -15.52 -48.99 -35.95
N LEU A 21 -14.31 -49.41 -35.57
CA LEU A 21 -13.56 -48.82 -34.46
C LEU A 21 -13.05 -47.40 -34.79
N CYS A 22 -12.67 -47.11 -36.04
CA CYS A 22 -12.28 -45.76 -36.44
C CYS A 22 -13.48 -44.78 -36.50
N HIS A 23 -14.69 -45.23 -36.85
CA HIS A 23 -15.90 -44.39 -36.79
C HIS A 23 -16.42 -44.16 -35.37
N LEU A 24 -16.01 -44.95 -34.37
CA LEU A 24 -16.28 -44.66 -32.95
C LEU A 24 -15.30 -43.65 -32.35
N VAL A 25 -14.21 -43.30 -33.05
CA VAL A 25 -13.21 -42.29 -32.65
C VAL A 25 -13.45 -40.95 -33.37
N GLU A 26 -14.49 -40.84 -34.19
CA GLU A 26 -14.94 -39.55 -34.71
C GLU A 26 -15.81 -38.81 -33.69
N HIS A 27 -15.26 -37.69 -33.22
CA HIS A 27 -15.93 -36.57 -32.54
C HIS A 27 -16.33 -36.73 -31.07
N GLN A 28 -15.34 -36.86 -30.18
CA GLN A 28 -15.31 -35.91 -29.06
C GLN A 28 -14.79 -34.58 -29.59
N LYS A 29 -15.68 -33.75 -30.17
CA LYS A 29 -15.42 -32.30 -30.27
C LYS A 29 -15.22 -31.81 -28.84
N VAL A 30 -13.97 -31.65 -28.42
CA VAL A 30 -13.69 -30.83 -27.23
C VAL A 30 -14.21 -29.44 -27.60
N GLN A 31 -15.31 -29.00 -26.97
CA GLN A 31 -15.84 -27.65 -27.13
C GLN A 31 -14.77 -26.68 -26.63
N ALA A 32 -13.97 -26.17 -27.57
CA ALA A 32 -13.00 -25.13 -27.31
C ALA A 32 -13.78 -23.81 -27.21
N GLY A 33 -13.69 -23.14 -26.07
CA GLY A 33 -14.31 -21.86 -25.81
C GLY A 33 -13.30 -20.87 -25.24
N ASN A 34 -13.79 -19.80 -24.62
CA ASN A 34 -12.94 -18.77 -24.04
C ASN A 34 -13.05 -18.77 -22.51
N CYS A 35 -11.90 -18.75 -21.83
CA CYS A 35 -11.81 -18.67 -20.37
C CYS A 35 -11.53 -17.24 -19.91
N TRP A 36 -12.22 -16.80 -18.86
CA TRP A 36 -12.23 -15.42 -18.40
C TRP A 36 -11.97 -15.36 -16.89
N LEU A 37 -11.23 -14.36 -16.42
CA LEU A 37 -10.89 -14.23 -14.98
C LEU A 37 -11.99 -13.56 -14.15
N GLN A 38 -12.92 -12.85 -14.80
CA GLN A 38 -13.91 -12.03 -14.09
C GLN A 38 -15.24 -11.97 -14.84
N GLN A 39 -16.35 -12.09 -14.10
CA GLN A 39 -17.66 -11.67 -14.56
C GLN A 39 -17.92 -10.20 -14.13
N GLY A 40 -18.16 -9.33 -15.11
CA GLY A 40 -18.54 -7.94 -14.90
C GLY A 40 -19.88 -7.79 -14.17
N LYS A 41 -20.14 -6.59 -13.64
CA LYS A 41 -21.42 -6.30 -12.94
C LYS A 41 -22.65 -6.44 -13.86
N ASN A 42 -22.44 -6.27 -15.17
CA ASN A 42 -23.42 -6.46 -16.24
C ASN A 42 -23.64 -7.94 -16.60
N GLY A 43 -23.01 -8.89 -15.90
CA GLY A 43 -23.12 -10.32 -16.17
C GLY A 43 -22.28 -10.81 -17.35
N ARG A 44 -21.52 -9.94 -18.00
CA ARG A 44 -20.64 -10.29 -19.14
C ARG A 44 -19.26 -10.72 -18.67
N CYS A 45 -18.61 -11.56 -19.46
CA CYS A 45 -17.28 -12.06 -19.19
C CYS A 45 -16.23 -10.99 -19.55
N GLN A 46 -15.27 -10.76 -18.66
CA GLN A 46 -14.25 -9.73 -18.75
C GLN A 46 -12.89 -10.33 -18.38
N VAL A 47 -11.81 -9.71 -18.88
CA VAL A 47 -10.42 -10.17 -18.67
C VAL A 47 -10.21 -11.58 -19.21
N LEU A 48 -10.00 -11.69 -20.52
CA LEU A 48 -9.68 -12.96 -21.19
C LEU A 48 -8.41 -13.56 -20.57
N TYR A 49 -8.50 -14.79 -20.11
CA TYR A 49 -7.36 -15.57 -19.62
C TYR A 49 -6.73 -16.34 -20.77
N MET A 50 -7.53 -17.17 -21.46
CA MET A 50 -7.05 -18.03 -22.53
C MET A 50 -8.20 -18.39 -23.49
N PRO A 51 -8.03 -18.22 -24.81
CA PRO A 51 -8.95 -18.73 -25.82
C PRO A 51 -8.70 -20.22 -26.11
N GLY A 52 -9.64 -20.87 -26.81
CA GLY A 52 -9.51 -22.27 -27.24
C GLY A 52 -9.49 -23.30 -26.11
N MET A 53 -10.02 -22.98 -24.94
CA MET A 53 -9.97 -23.80 -23.72
C MET A 53 -11.32 -24.47 -23.46
N SER A 54 -11.29 -25.74 -23.04
CA SER A 54 -12.53 -26.43 -22.62
C SER A 54 -13.09 -25.85 -21.32
N ARG A 55 -14.38 -26.07 -21.07
CA ARG A 55 -15.00 -25.63 -19.81
C ARG A 55 -14.35 -26.30 -18.60
N GLU A 56 -14.04 -27.58 -18.70
CA GLU A 56 -13.43 -28.38 -17.64
C GLU A 56 -12.04 -27.86 -17.29
N GLU A 57 -11.25 -27.48 -18.29
CA GLU A 57 -9.93 -26.89 -18.11
C GLU A 57 -10.01 -25.50 -17.47
N CYS A 58 -10.90 -24.64 -17.98
CA CYS A 58 -11.10 -23.30 -17.45
C CYS A 58 -11.56 -23.34 -15.99
N CYS A 59 -12.51 -24.23 -15.70
CA CYS A 59 -13.14 -24.36 -14.39
C CYS A 59 -12.40 -25.32 -13.43
N ARG A 60 -11.20 -25.79 -13.80
CA ARG A 60 -10.33 -26.60 -12.94
C ARG A 60 -9.85 -25.80 -11.72
N SER A 61 -9.66 -24.49 -11.88
CA SER A 61 -9.32 -23.61 -10.75
C SER A 61 -10.55 -23.35 -9.87
N GLN A 62 -10.38 -23.41 -8.54
CA GLN A 62 -11.45 -23.12 -7.57
C GLN A 62 -11.68 -21.61 -7.35
N ARG A 63 -11.19 -20.77 -8.28
CA ARG A 63 -11.17 -19.32 -8.15
C ARG A 63 -12.54 -18.70 -8.43
N LEU A 64 -13.03 -17.90 -7.48
CA LEU A 64 -14.26 -17.11 -7.68
C LEU A 64 -14.06 -16.04 -8.77
N GLY A 65 -15.01 -15.96 -9.71
CA GLY A 65 -15.01 -14.99 -10.82
C GLY A 65 -14.57 -15.60 -12.16
N THR A 66 -13.87 -16.74 -12.13
CA THR A 66 -13.55 -17.50 -13.34
C THR A 66 -14.84 -17.88 -14.05
N SER A 67 -14.92 -17.57 -15.33
CA SER A 67 -16.10 -17.78 -16.16
C SER A 67 -15.69 -18.25 -17.55
N TRP A 68 -16.61 -18.88 -18.26
CA TRP A 68 -16.37 -19.48 -19.56
C TRP A 68 -17.46 -19.08 -20.55
N THR A 69 -17.10 -18.97 -21.82
CA THR A 69 -18.05 -18.77 -22.93
C THR A 69 -17.78 -19.81 -24.00
N GLU A 70 -18.85 -20.40 -24.54
CA GLU A 70 -18.77 -21.50 -25.50
C GLU A 70 -18.28 -21.09 -26.89
N GLU A 71 -18.62 -19.88 -27.32
CA GLU A 71 -18.25 -19.40 -28.65
C GLU A 71 -16.74 -19.17 -28.75
N ASP A 72 -16.08 -19.94 -29.61
CA ASP A 72 -14.74 -19.63 -30.11
C ASP A 72 -14.86 -18.64 -31.26
N VAL A 73 -14.47 -17.38 -31.01
CA VAL A 73 -14.64 -16.27 -31.95
C VAL A 73 -13.29 -15.65 -32.30
N PRO A 74 -13.13 -15.11 -33.51
CA PRO A 74 -11.89 -14.44 -33.91
C PRO A 74 -11.53 -13.28 -32.96
N ASN A 75 -10.23 -12.97 -32.86
CA ASN A 75 -9.71 -11.88 -32.02
C ASN A 75 -10.41 -10.53 -32.26
N THR A 76 -10.85 -10.25 -33.49
CA THR A 76 -11.60 -9.03 -33.84
C THR A 76 -12.97 -8.95 -33.14
N THR A 77 -13.63 -10.09 -32.95
CA THR A 77 -14.91 -10.18 -32.24
C THR A 77 -14.71 -10.09 -30.74
N LEU A 78 -13.69 -10.76 -30.19
CA LEU A 78 -13.30 -10.61 -28.79
C LEU A 78 -13.00 -9.14 -28.45
N PHE A 79 -12.23 -8.47 -29.30
CA PHE A 79 -11.93 -7.04 -29.17
C PHE A 79 -13.22 -6.21 -29.18
N ARG A 80 -14.12 -6.45 -30.15
CA ARG A 80 -15.39 -5.71 -30.23
C ARG A 80 -16.22 -5.87 -28.96
N TRP A 81 -16.35 -7.09 -28.44
CA TRP A 81 -17.09 -7.35 -27.22
C TRP A 81 -16.49 -6.65 -26.00
N MET A 82 -15.18 -6.71 -25.84
CA MET A 82 -14.47 -6.13 -24.71
C MET A 82 -14.54 -4.60 -24.71
N ILE A 83 -14.38 -3.96 -25.88
CA ILE A 83 -14.29 -2.51 -25.99
C ILE A 83 -15.67 -1.85 -26.11
N PHE A 84 -16.55 -2.37 -26.96
CA PHE A 84 -17.81 -1.71 -27.28
C PHE A 84 -19.00 -2.25 -26.49
N ASN A 85 -18.96 -3.52 -26.09
CA ASN A 85 -20.12 -4.19 -25.47
C ASN A 85 -19.91 -4.48 -23.98
N GLY A 86 -18.81 -4.00 -23.38
CA GLY A 86 -18.50 -4.16 -21.97
C GLY A 86 -18.27 -5.61 -21.52
N GLY A 87 -17.87 -6.49 -22.44
CA GLY A 87 -17.52 -7.89 -22.20
C GLY A 87 -18.20 -8.89 -23.13
N ALA A 88 -17.73 -10.14 -23.07
CA ALA A 88 -18.28 -11.25 -23.84
C ALA A 88 -19.69 -11.65 -23.34
N PRO A 89 -20.64 -11.92 -24.26
CA PRO A 89 -22.00 -12.38 -23.93
C PRO A 89 -21.99 -13.82 -23.42
N ASN A 90 -23.15 -14.33 -23.00
CA ASN A 90 -23.37 -15.73 -22.62
C ASN A 90 -22.33 -16.27 -21.62
N CYS A 91 -21.99 -15.44 -20.64
CA CYS A 91 -20.95 -15.71 -19.66
C CYS A 91 -21.41 -16.72 -18.61
N ILE A 92 -20.79 -17.90 -18.60
CA ILE A 92 -21.12 -19.00 -17.71
C ILE A 92 -20.09 -19.03 -16.56
N PRO A 93 -20.46 -18.68 -15.31
CA PRO A 93 -19.53 -18.75 -14.19
C PRO A 93 -19.12 -20.21 -13.91
N CYS A 94 -17.82 -20.43 -13.70
CA CYS A 94 -17.28 -21.75 -13.41
C CYS A 94 -17.69 -22.28 -12.03
N LYS A 95 -17.70 -21.38 -11.04
CA LYS A 95 -18.04 -21.67 -9.65
C LYS A 95 -18.90 -20.56 -9.10
N GLY A 96 -19.80 -20.94 -8.20
CA GLY A 96 -20.66 -20.00 -7.52
C GLY A 96 -21.65 -19.29 -8.46
N GLY A 97 -22.53 -20.05 -9.11
CA GLY A 97 -23.69 -19.49 -9.80
C GLY A 97 -24.57 -18.71 -8.80
N GLU A 98 -25.48 -19.42 -8.13
CA GLU A 98 -26.35 -18.86 -7.08
C GLU A 98 -25.95 -19.33 -5.66
N SER A 99 -24.95 -20.21 -5.53
CA SER A 99 -24.54 -20.84 -4.25
C SER A 99 -23.05 -20.64 -3.94
N CYS A 100 -22.62 -20.99 -2.73
CA CYS A 100 -21.21 -20.97 -2.31
C CYS A 100 -20.52 -22.33 -2.41
N GLU A 101 -21.14 -23.31 -3.07
CA GLU A 101 -20.59 -24.65 -3.19
C GLU A 101 -19.30 -24.65 -4.03
N ASN A 102 -18.26 -25.32 -3.53
CA ASN A 102 -16.96 -25.46 -4.18
C ASN A 102 -16.26 -24.12 -4.52
N VAL A 103 -16.53 -23.06 -3.76
CA VAL A 103 -15.84 -21.76 -3.88
C VAL A 103 -14.69 -21.71 -2.88
N ASP A 104 -13.46 -21.61 -3.38
CA ASP A 104 -12.30 -21.29 -2.56
C ASP A 104 -12.00 -19.79 -2.61
N CYS A 105 -12.03 -19.15 -1.44
CA CYS A 105 -11.77 -17.73 -1.28
C CYS A 105 -10.33 -17.42 -0.86
N GLY A 106 -9.51 -18.45 -0.62
CA GLY A 106 -8.19 -18.34 -0.02
C GLY A 106 -8.23 -17.97 1.47
N SER A 107 -7.04 -17.82 2.05
CA SER A 107 -6.86 -17.62 3.49
C SER A 107 -7.56 -16.38 4.04
N GLY A 108 -8.22 -16.53 5.19
CA GLY A 108 -8.89 -15.43 5.91
C GLY A 108 -10.13 -14.87 5.21
N LYS A 109 -10.69 -15.60 4.24
CA LYS A 109 -11.92 -15.24 3.52
C LYS A 109 -12.87 -16.43 3.49
N ILE A 110 -14.17 -16.12 3.49
CA ILE A 110 -15.25 -17.11 3.36
C ILE A 110 -16.22 -16.68 2.27
N CYS A 111 -16.85 -17.65 1.62
CA CYS A 111 -17.91 -17.35 0.66
C CYS A 111 -19.22 -17.03 1.41
N LYS A 112 -19.88 -15.93 1.02
CA LYS A 112 -21.25 -15.59 1.42
C LYS A 112 -22.08 -15.15 0.23
N ILE A 113 -23.37 -15.48 0.24
CA ILE A 113 -24.33 -14.97 -0.73
C ILE A 113 -24.67 -13.51 -0.40
N ASN A 114 -24.59 -12.64 -1.39
CA ASN A 114 -24.97 -11.23 -1.24
C ASN A 114 -26.48 -11.01 -1.41
N ARG A 115 -26.96 -9.79 -1.22
CA ARG A 115 -28.40 -9.44 -1.38
C ARG A 115 -28.97 -9.70 -2.79
N LYS A 116 -28.12 -9.92 -3.79
CA LYS A 116 -28.51 -10.21 -5.18
C LYS A 116 -28.44 -11.71 -5.51
N GLY A 117 -28.34 -12.58 -4.51
CA GLY A 117 -28.24 -14.03 -4.71
C GLY A 117 -26.90 -14.50 -5.30
N LYS A 118 -25.87 -13.63 -5.36
CA LYS A 118 -24.57 -13.99 -5.94
C LYS A 118 -23.51 -14.26 -4.85
N PRO A 119 -22.68 -15.31 -4.99
CA PRO A 119 -21.60 -15.59 -4.05
C PRO A 119 -20.49 -14.54 -4.12
N ARG A 120 -19.95 -14.22 -2.94
CA ARG A 120 -18.89 -13.25 -2.73
C ARG A 120 -17.94 -13.73 -1.64
N CYS A 121 -16.66 -13.70 -1.93
CA CYS A 121 -15.62 -13.86 -0.91
C CYS A 121 -15.57 -12.62 -0.03
N VAL A 122 -15.79 -12.79 1.26
CA VAL A 122 -15.73 -11.73 2.27
C VAL A 122 -14.65 -12.04 3.30
N CYS A 123 -14.00 -11.00 3.81
CA CYS A 123 -12.99 -11.13 4.85
C CYS A 123 -13.58 -11.66 6.16
N ALA A 124 -13.04 -12.78 6.60
CA ALA A 124 -13.33 -13.45 7.86
C ALA A 124 -12.01 -13.95 8.47
N PRO A 125 -11.18 -13.03 9.00
CA PRO A 125 -9.98 -13.43 9.72
C PRO A 125 -10.36 -14.25 10.96
N ASP A 126 -9.51 -15.20 11.34
CA ASP A 126 -9.64 -15.88 12.63
C ASP A 126 -9.30 -14.89 13.76
N CYS A 127 -10.24 -14.72 14.69
CA CYS A 127 -10.14 -13.78 15.80
C CYS A 127 -10.19 -14.49 17.17
N SER A 128 -10.10 -15.83 17.18
CA SER A 128 -10.26 -16.66 18.38
C SER A 128 -9.10 -16.49 19.36
N ASN A 129 -7.88 -16.36 18.83
CA ASN A 129 -6.64 -16.26 19.62
C ASN A 129 -6.27 -14.83 20.05
N ILE A 130 -7.15 -13.85 19.80
CA ILE A 130 -6.92 -12.45 20.19
C ILE A 130 -7.22 -12.29 21.67
N THR A 131 -6.19 -12.04 22.47
CA THR A 131 -6.30 -11.86 23.94
C THR A 131 -6.78 -10.46 24.31
N TRP A 132 -6.32 -9.43 23.60
CA TRP A 132 -6.71 -8.05 23.85
C TRP A 132 -8.09 -7.73 23.24
N LYS A 133 -9.07 -7.40 24.08
CA LYS A 133 -10.45 -7.09 23.65
C LYS A 133 -10.74 -5.59 23.51
N GLY A 134 -9.77 -4.73 23.84
CA GLY A 134 -9.91 -3.28 23.73
C GLY A 134 -9.59 -2.73 22.33
N PRO A 135 -9.68 -1.40 22.15
CA PRO A 135 -9.26 -0.75 20.91
C PRO A 135 -7.76 -0.93 20.65
N VAL A 136 -7.37 -0.78 19.39
CA VAL A 136 -5.97 -0.84 18.95
C VAL A 136 -5.64 0.33 18.02
N CYS A 137 -4.37 0.75 18.02
CA CYS A 137 -3.88 1.73 17.06
C CYS A 137 -3.16 1.01 15.91
N GLY A 138 -3.64 1.23 14.70
CA GLY A 138 -3.05 0.68 13.48
C GLY A 138 -1.78 1.42 13.06
N THR A 139 -0.92 0.76 12.29
CA THR A 139 0.26 1.36 11.63
C THR A 139 -0.11 2.48 10.65
N ASP A 140 -1.37 2.53 10.21
CA ASP A 140 -1.96 3.62 9.42
C ASP A 140 -2.36 4.86 10.25
N GLY A 141 -2.09 4.85 11.56
CA GLY A 141 -2.44 5.94 12.48
C GLY A 141 -3.93 6.01 12.85
N LYS A 142 -4.74 5.00 12.51
CA LYS A 142 -6.16 4.96 12.81
C LYS A 142 -6.47 4.08 14.02
N THR A 143 -7.46 4.50 14.79
CA THR A 143 -8.00 3.70 15.90
C THR A 143 -9.01 2.71 15.36
N TYR A 144 -8.79 1.43 15.64
CA TYR A 144 -9.74 0.36 15.39
C TYR A 144 -10.41 -0.03 16.70
N LYS A 145 -11.70 -0.38 16.62
CA LYS A 145 -12.49 -0.74 17.81
C LYS A 145 -11.92 -1.95 18.57
N ASP A 146 -11.26 -2.85 17.85
CA ASP A 146 -10.62 -4.08 18.32
C ASP A 146 -9.65 -4.58 17.23
N GLU A 147 -8.77 -5.53 17.58
CA GLU A 147 -7.79 -6.12 16.65
C GLU A 147 -8.45 -6.90 15.51
N CYS A 148 -9.60 -7.56 15.75
CA CYS A 148 -10.33 -8.28 14.71
C CYS A 148 -10.86 -7.35 13.61
N ALA A 149 -11.28 -6.13 13.97
CA ALA A 149 -11.69 -5.10 13.03
C ALA A 149 -10.51 -4.61 12.18
N LEU A 150 -9.32 -4.49 12.79
CA LEU A 150 -8.09 -4.18 12.07
C LEU A 150 -7.74 -5.29 11.09
N LEU A 151 -7.73 -6.56 11.51
CA LEU A 151 -7.46 -7.70 10.62
C LEU A 151 -8.45 -7.78 9.44
N ARG A 152 -9.72 -7.41 9.67
CA ARG A 152 -10.71 -7.31 8.60
C ARG A 152 -10.41 -6.17 7.63
N ALA A 153 -9.90 -5.04 8.12
CA ALA A 153 -9.44 -3.94 7.26
C ALA A 153 -8.19 -4.34 6.46
N LYS A 154 -7.24 -5.02 7.11
CA LYS A 154 -6.03 -5.61 6.49
C LYS A 154 -6.38 -6.49 5.30
N CYS A 155 -7.26 -7.48 5.54
CA CYS A 155 -7.72 -8.41 4.50
C CYS A 155 -8.45 -7.73 3.33
N LYS A 156 -9.14 -6.61 3.57
CA LYS A 156 -9.91 -5.94 2.52
C LYS A 156 -9.01 -5.29 1.49
N ASN A 157 -8.19 -4.31 1.91
CA ASN A 157 -7.44 -3.46 0.98
C ASN A 157 -6.11 -2.92 1.57
N GLN A 158 -5.64 -3.42 2.70
CA GLN A 158 -4.45 -2.88 3.38
C GLN A 158 -3.53 -4.01 3.86
N PRO A 159 -2.83 -4.71 2.94
CA PRO A 159 -2.07 -5.91 3.28
C PRO A 159 -0.98 -5.67 4.34
N ASP A 160 -0.42 -4.46 4.40
CA ASP A 160 0.66 -4.08 5.34
C ASP A 160 0.13 -3.48 6.66
N LEU A 161 -1.20 -3.42 6.85
CA LEU A 161 -1.79 -2.90 8.08
C LEU A 161 -1.49 -3.85 9.25
N ASP A 162 -1.00 -3.29 10.35
CA ASP A 162 -0.75 -4.03 11.57
C ASP A 162 -1.10 -3.21 12.81
N VAL A 163 -1.17 -3.86 13.97
CA VAL A 163 -1.25 -3.18 15.26
C VAL A 163 0.13 -2.64 15.62
N GLN A 164 0.25 -1.33 15.85
CA GLN A 164 1.49 -0.75 16.38
C GLN A 164 1.52 -0.66 17.90
N TYR A 165 0.36 -0.48 18.55
CA TYR A 165 0.20 -0.55 20.00
C TYR A 165 -1.26 -0.76 20.41
N GLN A 166 -1.46 -1.27 21.63
CA GLN A 166 -2.77 -1.46 22.24
C GLN A 166 -3.36 -0.13 22.73
N GLY A 167 -4.68 0.01 22.65
CA GLY A 167 -5.40 1.24 22.99
C GLY A 167 -5.71 2.11 21.76
N LYS A 168 -6.34 3.26 22.00
CA LYS A 168 -6.62 4.24 20.93
C LYS A 168 -5.33 4.98 20.52
N CYS A 169 -5.26 5.42 19.27
CA CYS A 169 -4.16 6.26 18.81
C CYS A 169 -4.08 7.57 19.60
N LYS A 170 -2.86 8.01 19.91
CA LYS A 170 -2.58 9.16 20.78
C LYS A 170 -1.91 10.31 20.03
N LYS A 171 -1.99 11.50 20.65
CA LYS A 171 -1.37 12.75 20.17
C LYS A 171 -0.10 13.14 20.93
N SER A 172 0.47 12.20 21.69
CA SER A 172 1.76 12.33 22.35
C SER A 172 2.27 10.95 22.74
N CYS A 173 3.55 10.87 23.10
CA CYS A 173 4.17 9.64 23.61
C CYS A 173 4.03 9.45 25.13
N SER A 174 3.38 10.36 25.85
CA SER A 174 3.33 10.33 27.33
C SER A 174 2.66 9.06 27.87
N ASP A 175 1.59 8.60 27.20
CA ASP A 175 0.78 7.44 27.62
C ASP A 175 0.80 6.31 26.58
N VAL A 176 1.87 6.22 25.79
CA VAL A 176 2.02 5.18 24.75
C VAL A 176 3.07 4.18 25.18
N LEU A 177 2.64 2.95 25.44
CA LEU A 177 3.53 1.83 25.69
C LEU A 177 3.75 1.05 24.38
N CYS A 178 4.95 1.16 23.84
CA CYS A 178 5.32 0.41 22.64
C CYS A 178 5.67 -1.05 22.95
N PRO A 179 5.27 -2.00 22.09
CA PRO A 179 5.60 -3.40 22.28
C PRO A 179 7.09 -3.67 22.06
N GLY A 180 7.63 -4.61 22.83
CA GLY A 180 9.00 -5.12 22.68
C GLY A 180 10.06 -4.03 22.82
N THR A 181 10.86 -3.84 21.77
CA THR A 181 11.99 -2.88 21.76
C THR A 181 11.71 -1.60 20.98
N PHE A 182 10.47 -1.42 20.53
CA PHE A 182 10.07 -0.26 19.75
C PHE A 182 10.06 1.00 20.62
N ARG A 183 10.23 2.15 19.97
CA ARG A 183 10.22 3.46 20.61
C ARG A 183 9.05 4.27 20.10
N CYS A 184 8.49 5.07 21.00
CA CYS A 184 7.44 6.00 20.63
C CYS A 184 8.05 7.23 19.98
N VAL A 185 7.54 7.60 18.81
CA VAL A 185 7.87 8.83 18.08
C VAL A 185 6.60 9.57 17.72
N VAL A 186 6.68 10.89 17.57
CA VAL A 186 5.58 11.71 17.03
C VAL A 186 5.91 12.29 15.66
N ASP A 187 4.87 12.44 14.83
CA ASP A 187 4.95 13.15 13.55
C ASP A 187 4.72 14.67 13.72
N GLN A 188 4.70 15.40 12.60
CA GLN A 188 4.44 16.85 12.58
C GLN A 188 3.04 17.26 13.06
N THR A 189 2.10 16.32 13.15
CA THR A 189 0.74 16.52 13.68
C THR A 189 0.58 16.02 15.12
N ASN A 190 1.71 15.72 15.77
CA ASN A 190 1.84 15.09 17.07
C ASN A 190 1.23 13.68 17.18
N SER A 191 0.88 13.02 16.07
CA SER A 191 0.37 11.65 16.10
C SER A 191 1.48 10.69 16.54
N ALA A 192 1.19 9.83 17.51
CA ALA A 192 2.17 8.94 18.12
C ALA A 192 2.25 7.57 17.41
N TYR A 193 3.48 7.11 17.18
CA TYR A 193 3.80 5.87 16.49
C TYR A 193 4.83 5.03 17.25
N CYS A 194 4.69 3.71 17.20
CA CYS A 194 5.69 2.78 17.75
C CYS A 194 6.53 2.21 16.62
N VAL A 195 7.81 2.58 16.58
CA VAL A 195 8.72 2.23 15.49
C VAL A 195 10.02 1.60 16.00
N PRO A 196 10.64 0.68 15.23
CA PRO A 196 11.98 0.20 15.54
C PRO A 196 13.01 1.28 15.15
N CYS A 197 13.80 1.75 16.12
CA CYS A 197 14.92 2.63 15.81
C CYS A 197 16.11 1.83 15.28
N ASN A 198 16.70 2.27 14.17
CA ASN A 198 17.95 1.71 13.70
C ASN A 198 19.07 1.97 14.73
N ARG A 199 19.73 0.91 15.19
CA ARG A 199 20.80 0.99 16.21
C ARG A 199 22.19 1.01 15.60
N PHE A 200 22.34 0.50 14.38
CA PHE A 200 23.62 0.35 13.71
C PHE A 200 23.76 1.42 12.64
N CYS A 201 24.81 2.23 12.76
CA CYS A 201 25.19 3.21 11.76
C CYS A 201 26.63 2.94 11.36
N PRO A 202 26.95 2.96 10.06
CA PRO A 202 28.33 2.90 9.61
C PRO A 202 29.09 4.14 10.08
N ASP A 203 30.38 3.96 10.35
CA ASP A 203 31.27 5.05 10.72
C ASP A 203 31.39 6.07 9.59
N ALA A 204 31.57 7.34 9.97
CA ALA A 204 31.71 8.42 9.01
C ALA A 204 33.05 8.29 8.26
N THR A 205 32.98 8.23 6.93
CA THR A 205 34.18 8.05 6.08
C THR A 205 34.73 9.37 5.54
N SER A 206 33.96 10.47 5.63
CA SER A 206 34.43 11.79 5.21
C SER A 206 33.89 12.91 6.11
N PRO A 207 34.61 14.04 6.23
CA PRO A 207 34.16 15.21 6.98
C PRO A 207 32.85 15.83 6.46
N GLU A 208 32.51 15.61 5.19
CA GLU A 208 31.31 16.18 4.56
C GLU A 208 30.00 15.50 5.03
N GLN A 209 30.09 14.30 5.62
CA GLN A 209 28.94 13.57 6.15
C GLN A 209 28.42 14.13 7.47
N TYR A 210 29.25 14.90 8.19
CA TYR A 210 28.89 15.47 9.48
C TYR A 210 27.70 16.42 9.34
N LEU A 211 26.85 16.44 10.35
CA LEU A 211 25.70 17.32 10.43
C LEU A 211 25.67 18.01 11.78
N CYS A 212 25.29 19.29 11.80
CA CYS A 212 24.91 19.98 13.01
C CYS A 212 23.41 19.85 13.22
N GLY A 213 22.97 19.28 14.34
CA GLY A 213 21.56 19.25 14.72
C GLY A 213 21.09 20.59 15.30
N ASN A 214 19.78 20.84 15.29
CA ASN A 214 19.22 22.04 15.96
C ASN A 214 19.42 22.00 17.49
N ASP A 215 19.62 20.82 18.05
CA ASP A 215 20.04 20.59 19.42
C ASP A 215 21.50 21.01 19.72
N GLY A 216 22.26 21.42 18.68
CA GLY A 216 23.66 21.83 18.80
C GLY A 216 24.64 20.67 18.91
N ILE A 217 24.18 19.44 18.65
CA ILE A 217 25.00 18.24 18.67
C ILE A 217 25.57 17.98 17.27
N ILE A 218 26.85 17.58 17.26
CA ILE A 218 27.53 17.14 16.04
C ILE A 218 27.20 15.67 15.80
N TYR A 219 26.56 15.39 14.67
CA TYR A 219 26.23 14.03 14.25
C TYR A 219 27.21 13.58 13.16
N PRO A 220 27.87 12.40 13.31
CA PRO A 220 28.82 11.91 12.31
C PRO A 220 28.20 11.65 10.93
N SER A 221 26.92 11.32 10.87
CA SER A 221 26.19 11.13 9.61
C SER A 221 24.68 11.31 9.79
N ALA A 222 23.95 11.35 8.67
CA ALA A 222 22.49 11.35 8.68
C ALA A 222 21.88 10.13 9.43
N CYS A 223 22.55 8.97 9.41
CA CYS A 223 22.12 7.80 10.18
C CYS A 223 22.14 8.10 11.68
N HIS A 224 23.23 8.67 12.18
CA HIS A 224 23.39 9.01 13.59
C HIS A 224 22.36 10.04 14.06
N LEU A 225 22.08 11.07 13.25
CA LEU A 225 21.02 12.04 13.54
C LEU A 225 19.64 11.38 13.58
N ARG A 226 19.31 10.50 12.63
CA ARG A 226 18.03 9.77 12.61
C ARG A 226 17.89 8.83 13.80
N LYS A 227 18.96 8.13 14.18
CA LYS A 227 19.02 7.29 15.38
C LYS A 227 18.71 8.12 16.62
N ALA A 228 19.39 9.25 16.82
CA ALA A 228 19.13 10.13 17.95
C ALA A 228 17.71 10.71 17.94
N THR A 229 17.22 11.14 16.77
CA THR A 229 15.84 11.63 16.58
C THR A 229 14.81 10.57 16.99
N CYS A 230 15.00 9.32 16.57
CA CYS A 230 14.11 8.21 16.92
C CYS A 230 14.14 7.89 18.42
N LEU A 231 15.34 7.88 19.03
CA LEU A 231 15.49 7.64 20.47
C LEU A 231 14.93 8.79 21.32
N HIS A 232 14.96 10.01 20.80
CA HIS A 232 14.38 11.20 21.43
C HIS A 232 12.85 11.28 21.32
N GLY A 233 12.26 10.58 20.35
CA GLY A 233 10.81 10.51 20.16
C GLY A 233 10.19 11.70 19.41
N ARG A 234 10.99 12.67 18.97
CA ARG A 234 10.51 13.82 18.16
C ARG A 234 11.62 14.36 17.27
N SER A 235 11.24 15.10 16.23
CA SER A 235 12.17 15.71 15.27
C SER A 235 13.20 16.61 15.95
N ILE A 236 14.48 16.30 15.80
CA ILE A 236 15.59 17.20 16.13
C ILE A 236 15.81 18.16 14.95
N GLY A 237 15.91 17.60 13.74
CA GLY A 237 16.14 18.37 12.51
C GLY A 237 17.60 18.80 12.33
N VAL A 238 17.98 19.00 11.07
CA VAL A 238 19.31 19.50 10.69
C VAL A 238 19.31 21.02 10.81
N ALA A 239 20.31 21.56 11.52
CA ALA A 239 20.62 22.98 11.51
C ALA A 239 21.37 23.33 10.21
N TYR A 240 22.50 22.69 9.97
CA TYR A 240 23.30 22.84 8.76
C TYR A 240 24.25 21.65 8.55
N GLU A 241 24.78 21.54 7.33
CA GLU A 241 25.77 20.53 6.95
C GLU A 241 27.15 20.88 7.50
N GLY A 242 27.91 19.88 7.94
CA GLY A 242 29.20 20.02 8.60
C GLY A 242 29.12 19.94 10.13
N LYS A 243 30.24 20.20 10.79
CA LYS A 243 30.32 20.23 12.26
C LYS A 243 29.69 21.51 12.81
N CYS A 244 29.04 21.41 13.96
CA CYS A 244 28.57 22.58 14.68
C CYS A 244 29.74 23.52 15.04
N ILE A 245 29.50 24.81 14.87
CA ILE A 245 30.41 25.90 15.25
C ILE A 245 29.76 26.74 16.35
N LYS A 246 30.59 27.40 17.17
CA LYS A 246 30.14 28.37 18.18
C LYS A 246 29.86 29.73 17.52
N ALA A 247 28.89 29.75 16.61
CA ALA A 247 28.45 30.97 15.92
C ALA A 247 27.84 31.97 16.90
N LYS A 248 28.04 33.26 16.66
CA LYS A 248 27.39 34.38 17.37
C LYS A 248 26.28 35.01 16.54
N SER A 249 26.35 34.88 15.23
CA SER A 249 25.34 35.34 14.28
C SER A 249 25.30 34.45 13.05
N CYS A 250 24.39 34.75 12.11
CA CYS A 250 24.34 34.07 10.82
C CYS A 250 25.55 34.35 9.92
N GLU A 251 26.36 35.37 10.22
CA GLU A 251 27.57 35.71 9.45
C GLU A 251 28.65 34.61 9.57
N ASP A 252 28.65 33.89 10.70
CA ASP A 252 29.58 32.78 10.95
C ASP A 252 29.16 31.50 10.20
N ILE A 253 27.90 31.39 9.77
CA ILE A 253 27.31 30.16 9.24
C ILE A 253 27.20 30.23 7.72
N ARG A 254 27.94 29.35 7.04
CA ARG A 254 27.89 29.24 5.58
C ARG A 254 26.89 28.19 5.14
N CYS A 255 25.76 28.63 4.62
CA CYS A 255 24.74 27.75 4.06
C CYS A 255 25.08 27.31 2.62
N LYS A 256 24.90 26.02 2.33
CA LYS A 256 25.09 25.44 0.99
C LYS A 256 23.76 25.35 0.22
N ALA A 257 23.85 25.13 -1.10
CA ALA A 257 22.72 24.82 -1.98
C ALA A 257 21.58 25.86 -1.96
N GLY A 258 21.94 27.15 -1.97
CA GLY A 258 20.95 28.25 -2.01
C GLY A 258 20.12 28.45 -0.73
N LYS A 259 20.44 27.73 0.35
CA LYS A 259 19.80 27.93 1.66
C LYS A 259 20.24 29.26 2.27
N LYS A 260 19.35 29.93 3.02
CA LYS A 260 19.67 31.10 3.82
C LYS A 260 19.76 30.75 5.30
N CYS A 261 20.60 31.45 6.04
CA CYS A 261 20.69 31.29 7.49
C CYS A 261 19.56 32.05 8.18
N LEU A 262 18.87 31.38 9.11
CA LEU A 262 17.86 31.94 10.00
C LEU A 262 18.38 31.81 11.43
N TRP A 263 18.42 32.92 12.17
CA TRP A 263 18.90 32.96 13.55
C TRP A 263 17.76 32.73 14.54
N ASP A 264 17.88 31.73 15.41
CA ASP A 264 17.02 31.56 16.58
C ASP A 264 17.60 32.37 17.75
N THR A 265 16.95 33.50 18.05
CA THR A 265 17.34 34.39 19.15
C THR A 265 17.14 33.76 20.52
N ARG A 266 16.21 32.81 20.67
CA ARG A 266 15.92 32.14 21.95
C ARG A 266 17.00 31.13 22.28
N MET A 267 17.47 30.40 21.28
CA MET A 267 18.50 29.37 21.44
C MET A 267 19.93 29.88 21.19
N GLY A 268 20.09 31.07 20.60
CA GLY A 268 21.39 31.62 20.22
C GLY A 268 22.09 30.78 19.14
N ARG A 269 21.33 30.28 18.15
CA ARG A 269 21.84 29.35 17.13
C ARG A 269 21.23 29.65 15.76
N GLY A 270 22.01 29.46 14.70
CA GLY A 270 21.53 29.59 13.33
C GLY A 270 21.20 28.25 12.68
N ARG A 271 20.27 28.29 11.73
CA ARG A 271 19.84 27.16 10.89
C ARG A 271 19.79 27.56 9.42
N CYS A 272 20.26 26.70 8.54
CA CYS A 272 20.15 26.86 7.10
C CYS A 272 18.83 26.29 6.58
N SER A 273 17.97 27.14 6.04
CA SER A 273 16.65 26.78 5.51
C SER A 273 16.54 27.11 4.03
N LEU A 274 15.74 26.32 3.31
CA LEU A 274 15.30 26.69 1.97
C LEU A 274 14.24 27.78 2.10
N CYS A 275 14.39 28.84 1.31
CA CYS A 275 13.47 29.96 1.27
C CYS A 275 12.63 29.87 0.01
N ALA A 276 11.31 29.96 0.15
CA ALA A 276 10.41 30.05 -0.99
C ALA A 276 10.42 31.48 -1.53
N ASP A 277 10.54 31.64 -2.85
CA ASP A 277 10.53 32.95 -3.48
C ASP A 277 9.11 33.52 -3.62
N SER A 278 8.08 32.65 -3.63
CA SER A 278 6.68 33.04 -3.68
C SER A 278 5.79 32.09 -2.87
N CYS A 279 4.65 32.60 -2.44
CA CYS A 279 3.61 31.85 -1.74
C CYS A 279 2.29 31.95 -2.51
N PRO A 280 1.48 30.87 -2.58
CA PRO A 280 0.15 30.94 -3.18
C PRO A 280 -0.78 31.86 -2.36
N GLU A 281 -1.83 32.38 -3.01
CA GLU A 281 -2.88 33.12 -2.31
C GLU A 281 -3.50 32.24 -1.21
N SER A 282 -3.56 32.79 -0.01
CA SER A 282 -3.97 32.06 1.20
C SER A 282 -5.36 32.48 1.65
N ARG A 283 -6.10 31.53 2.23
CA ARG A 283 -7.45 31.77 2.77
C ARG A 283 -7.36 32.25 4.22
N ALA A 284 -8.38 32.97 4.70
CA ALA A 284 -8.40 33.51 6.06
C ALA A 284 -8.26 32.44 7.18
N ASN A 285 -8.69 31.20 6.92
CA ASN A 285 -8.56 30.09 7.87
C ASN A 285 -7.17 29.44 7.89
N GLU A 286 -6.26 29.86 7.02
CA GLU A 286 -4.87 29.39 6.96
C GLU A 286 -3.91 30.30 7.74
N ALA A 287 -4.43 31.40 8.31
CA ALA A 287 -3.64 32.33 9.11
C ALA A 287 -2.98 31.63 10.31
N VAL A 288 -1.80 32.09 10.68
CA VAL A 288 -1.02 31.55 11.81
C VAL A 288 -0.48 32.67 12.69
N CYS A 289 -0.42 32.41 13.99
CA CYS A 289 0.32 33.24 14.92
C CYS A 289 1.75 32.70 15.05
N ALA A 290 2.74 33.53 14.76
CA ALA A 290 4.14 33.13 14.81
C ALA A 290 4.78 33.41 16.19
N SER A 291 6.01 32.94 16.37
CA SER A 291 6.79 33.05 17.60
C SER A 291 7.16 34.49 17.99
N ASP A 292 7.10 35.43 17.04
CA ASP A 292 7.25 36.88 17.26
C ASP A 292 5.94 37.56 17.69
N ASN A 293 4.85 36.78 17.85
CA ASN A 293 3.49 37.24 18.11
C ASN A 293 2.88 38.09 16.98
N THR A 294 3.37 37.93 15.75
CA THR A 294 2.76 38.51 14.54
C THR A 294 1.82 37.50 13.89
N THR A 295 0.67 37.97 13.41
CA THR A 295 -0.25 37.15 12.60
C THR A 295 0.20 37.19 11.14
N TYR A 296 0.45 36.03 10.56
CA TYR A 296 0.74 35.87 9.14
C TYR A 296 -0.45 35.24 8.41
N PRO A 297 -0.69 35.59 7.13
CA PRO A 297 -1.83 35.07 6.38
C PRO A 297 -1.72 33.55 6.09
N SER A 298 -0.51 33.00 6.12
CA SER A 298 -0.26 31.56 6.05
C SER A 298 1.10 31.20 6.65
N GLU A 299 1.31 29.90 6.93
CA GLU A 299 2.63 29.37 7.31
C GLU A 299 3.69 29.62 6.23
N CYS A 300 3.30 29.66 4.95
CA CYS A 300 4.21 30.02 3.85
C CYS A 300 4.67 31.47 3.97
N ALA A 301 3.74 32.41 4.14
CA ALA A 301 4.06 33.82 4.28
C ALA A 301 4.93 34.10 5.52
N MET A 302 4.67 33.39 6.63
CA MET A 302 5.52 33.42 7.82
C MET A 302 6.96 32.97 7.50
N LYS A 303 7.13 31.84 6.80
CA LYS A 303 8.45 31.32 6.40
C LYS A 303 9.17 32.25 5.42
N GLN A 304 8.44 32.90 4.52
CA GLN A 304 8.99 33.90 3.61
C GLN A 304 9.50 35.13 4.38
N ALA A 305 8.72 35.63 5.34
CA ALA A 305 9.13 36.74 6.21
C ALA A 305 10.35 36.38 7.06
N ALA A 306 10.36 35.19 7.67
CA ALA A 306 11.52 34.65 8.39
C ALA A 306 12.79 34.69 7.52
N CYS A 307 12.68 34.25 6.27
CA CYS A 307 13.76 34.28 5.28
C CYS A 307 14.22 35.68 4.89
N SER A 308 13.31 36.65 4.76
CA SER A 308 13.66 38.04 4.46
C SER A 308 14.36 38.73 5.63
N MET A 309 13.98 38.38 6.86
CA MET A 309 14.53 38.96 8.08
C MET A 309 15.81 38.27 8.57
N GLY A 310 16.08 37.03 8.12
CA GLY A 310 17.18 36.21 8.64
C GLY A 310 16.95 35.72 10.09
N VAL A 311 15.69 35.67 10.54
CA VAL A 311 15.30 35.26 11.89
C VAL A 311 14.40 34.03 11.81
N LEU A 312 14.59 33.06 12.70
CA LEU A 312 13.75 31.87 12.74
C LEU A 312 12.37 32.23 13.33
N LEU A 313 11.32 31.97 12.56
CA LEU A 313 9.93 32.04 13.03
C LEU A 313 9.29 30.65 13.01
N GLU A 314 8.59 30.32 14.08
CA GLU A 314 7.83 29.07 14.23
C GLU A 314 6.36 29.38 14.48
N VAL A 315 5.47 28.48 14.05
CA VAL A 315 4.04 28.59 14.36
C VAL A 315 3.85 28.36 15.85
N LYS A 316 3.26 29.36 16.54
CA LYS A 316 2.86 29.26 17.94
C LYS A 316 1.50 28.58 18.06
N HIS A 317 0.54 28.98 17.24
CA HIS A 317 -0.77 28.33 17.09
C HIS A 317 -1.44 28.74 15.75
N PRO A 318 -2.40 27.95 15.26
CA PRO A 318 -3.23 28.35 14.12
C PRO A 318 -4.13 29.55 14.48
N GLY A 319 -4.52 30.33 13.48
CA GLY A 319 -5.36 31.53 13.62
C GLY A 319 -4.57 32.81 13.95
N SER A 320 -5.29 33.90 14.21
CA SER A 320 -4.69 35.18 14.59
C SER A 320 -4.17 35.18 16.02
N CYS A 321 -3.08 35.89 16.27
CA CYS A 321 -2.54 36.12 17.62
C CYS A 321 -3.52 36.86 18.55
N ASN A 322 -4.50 37.57 17.99
CA ASN A 322 -5.46 38.37 18.74
C ASN A 322 -6.74 37.59 19.12
N CYS A 323 -6.82 36.30 18.80
CA CYS A 323 -7.94 35.47 19.24
C CYS A 323 -7.86 35.27 20.76
N LYS A 324 -8.78 35.93 21.49
CA LYS A 324 -9.10 35.63 22.89
C LYS A 324 -9.92 34.35 22.98
#